data_AF-A0A932ZFZ6-F1
#
_entry.id   AF-A0A932ZFZ6-F1
#
_cell.length_a   1.000
_cell.length_b   1.000
_cell.length_c   1.000
_cell.angle_alpha   90.00
_cell.angle_beta   90.00
_cell.angle_gamma   90.00
#
_symmetry.space_group_name_H-M   'P 1'
#
loop_
_entity.id
_entity.type
_entity.pdbx_description
1 polymer ?
#
loop_
_entity_poly.entity_id
_entity_poly.type
_entity_poly.pdbx_seq_one_letter_code
_entity_poly.pdbx_strand_id
1 'polypeptide(L)' 'MQFKIRNQEDFWAGLMFIGFGILSIVVSRDYPMGSAMRMGPGYFPTYLGVF' A
#
# COMPACT_ATOMS: atom_id res chain seq x y z
N MET A 1 28.59 -7.13 11.98
CA MET A 1 27.66 -5.98 11.93
C MET A 1 26.38 -6.39 12.63
N GLN A 2 26.08 -5.85 13.81
CA GLN A 2 24.78 -6.07 14.45
C GLN A 2 23.77 -5.03 13.94
N PHE A 3 22.71 -5.50 13.28
CA PHE A 3 21.54 -4.68 12.99
C PHE A 3 20.77 -4.43 14.29
N LYS A 4 21.15 -3.38 15.02
CA LYS A 4 20.39 -2.90 16.16
C LYS A 4 19.35 -1.90 15.63
N ILE A 5 18.07 -2.28 15.66
CA ILE A 5 16.96 -1.37 15.34
C ILE A 5 17.05 -0.22 16.33
N ARG A 6 17.47 0.96 15.84
CA ARG A 6 17.83 2.10 16.67
C ARG A 6 16.60 2.80 17.24
N ASN A 7 15.50 2.80 16.49
CA ASN A 7 14.21 3.30 16.91
C ASN A 7 13.11 2.28 16.58
N GLN A 8 12.51 1.68 17.61
CA GLN A 8 11.46 0.68 17.42
C GLN A 8 10.17 1.33 16.90
N GLU A 9 9.90 2.59 17.26
CA GLU A 9 8.72 3.31 16.80
C GLU A 9 8.74 3.51 15.29
N ASP A 10 9.86 3.97 14.72
CA ASP A 10 10.01 4.12 13.27
C ASP A 10 9.88 2.77 12.54
N PHE A 11 10.37 1.69 13.15
CA PHE A 11 10.25 0.34 12.59
C PHE A 11 8.79 -0.11 12.51
N TRP A 12 8.03 0.07 13.60
CA TRP A 12 6.61 -0.26 13.63
C TRP A 12 5.77 0.66 12.72
N ALA A 13 6.10 1.96 12.66
CA ALA A 13 5.47 2.90 11.73
C ALA A 13 5.71 2.47 10.27
N GLY A 14 6.94 2.09 9.92
CA GLY A 14 7.28 1.54 8.61
C GLY A 14 6.49 0.26 8.30
N LEU A 15 6.37 -0.64 9.27
CA LEU A 15 5.57 -1.86 9.12
C LEU A 15 4.08 -1.56 8.91
N MET A 16 3.54 -0.55 9.60
CA MET A 16 2.16 -0.09 9.39
C MET A 16 1.97 0.44 7.97
N PHE A 17 2.87 1.28 7.45
CA PHE A 17 2.79 1.78 6.08
C PHE A 17 2.79 0.65 5.04
N ILE A 18 3.67 -0.35 5.21
CA ILE A 18 3.71 -1.53 4.35
C ILE A 18 2.38 -2.30 4.44
N GLY A 19 1.88 -2.52 5.67
CA GLY A 19 0.60 -3.20 5.90
C GLY A 19 -0.57 -2.52 5.21
N PHE A 20 -0.68 -1.18 5.34
CA PHE A 20 -1.73 -0.40 4.68
C PHE A 20 -1.59 -0.43 3.15
N GLY A 21 -0.37 -0.36 2.61
CA GLY A 21 -0.14 -0.48 1.17
C GLY A 21 -0.65 -1.82 0.62
N ILE A 22 -0.28 -2.92 1.26
CA ILE A 22 -0.74 -4.27 0.87
C ILE A 22 -2.26 -4.39 1.00
N LEU A 23 -2.84 -3.93 2.11
CA LEU A 23 -4.29 -3.96 2.33
C LEU A 23 -5.05 -3.18 1.25
N SER A 24 -4.55 -2.01 0.88
CA SER A 24 -5.13 -1.16 -0.16
C SER A 24 -5.20 -1.90 -1.50
N ILE A 25 -4.10 -2.56 -1.89
CA ILE A 25 -4.06 -3.39 -3.10
C ILE A 25 -5.07 -4.53 -3.00
N VAL A 26 -5.07 -5.29 -1.90
CA VAL A 26 -5.92 -6.48 -1.73
C VAL A 26 -7.41 -6.11 -1.81
N VAL A 27 -7.84 -5.09 -1.06
CA VAL A 27 -9.24 -4.64 -1.05
C VAL A 27 -9.66 -4.10 -2.42
N SER A 28 -8.74 -3.47 -3.15
CA SER A 28 -9.04 -2.88 -4.45
C SER A 28 -9.20 -3.87 -5.60
N ARG A 29 -8.85 -5.15 -5.41
CA ARG A 29 -8.96 -6.18 -6.46
C ARG A 29 -10.39 -6.43 -6.91
N ASP A 30 -11.35 -6.29 -6.00
CA ASP A 30 -12.77 -6.50 -6.29
C ASP A 30 -13.45 -5.22 -6.79
N TYR A 31 -12.74 -4.09 -6.80
CA TYR A 31 -13.27 -2.84 -7.33
C TYR A 31 -13.03 -2.70 -8.83
N PRO A 32 -14.02 -2.19 -9.57
CA PRO A 32 -13.85 -1.95 -10.99
C PRO A 32 -12.73 -0.92 -11.20
N MET A 33 -11.80 -1.25 -12.09
CA MET A 33 -10.72 -0.35 -12.51
C MET A 33 -11.22 0.81 -13.38
N GLY A 34 -12.30 0.58 -14.13
CA GLY A 34 -12.77 1.54 -15.14
C GLY A 34 -11.79 1.67 -16.31
N SER A 35 -11.66 2.87 -16.84
CA SER A 35 -10.70 3.20 -17.91
C SER A 35 -9.78 4.33 -17.48
N ALA A 36 -8.68 4.56 -18.20
CA ALA A 36 -7.78 5.67 -17.91
C ALA A 36 -8.49 7.04 -17.97
N MET A 37 -9.56 7.17 -18.76
CA MET A 37 -10.37 8.39 -18.85
C MET A 37 -11.51 8.45 -17.82
N ARG A 38 -11.86 7.32 -17.19
CA ARG A 38 -12.88 7.21 -16.13
C ARG A 38 -12.43 6.16 -15.12
N MET A 39 -11.55 6.60 -14.22
CA MET A 39 -10.95 5.74 -13.22
C MET A 39 -12.02 5.26 -12.23
N GLY A 40 -12.11 3.94 -12.06
CA GLY A 40 -12.95 3.34 -11.03
C GLY A 40 -12.24 3.29 -9.67
N PRO A 41 -12.96 2.90 -8.61
CA PRO A 41 -12.44 2.95 -7.23
C PRO A 41 -11.21 2.07 -7.01
N GLY A 42 -11.01 1.03 -7.82
CA GLY A 42 -9.85 0.14 -7.73
C GLY A 42 -8.57 0.72 -8.34
N TYR A 43 -8.69 1.75 -9.19
CA TYR A 43 -7.57 2.31 -9.95
C TYR A 43 -6.52 2.92 -9.02
N PHE A 44 -6.89 3.90 -8.21
CA PHE A 44 -5.95 4.61 -7.35
C PHE A 44 -5.20 3.69 -6.36
N PRO A 45 -5.88 2.83 -5.57
CA PRO A 45 -5.21 1.92 -4.64
C PRO A 45 -4.26 0.93 -5.31
N THR A 46 -4.62 0.40 -6.49
CA THR A 46 -3.77 -0.56 -7.18
C THR A 46 -2.53 0.12 -7.76
N TYR A 47 -2.69 1.26 -8.42
CA TYR A 47 -1.54 1.98 -8.96
C TYR A 47 -0.64 2.52 -7.84
N LEU A 48 -1.22 3.10 -6.78
CA LEU A 48 -0.44 3.56 -5.60
C LEU A 48 0.29 2.43 -4.89
N GLY A 49 -0.26 1.21 -4.90
CA GLY A 49 0.40 0.07 -4.27
C GLY A 49 1.43 -0.64 -5.15
N VAL A 50 1.36 -0.46 -6.47
CA VAL A 50 2.32 -1.00 -7.44
C VAL A 50 3.52 -0.08 -7.65
N PHE A 51 3.32 1.24 -7.58
CA PHE A 51 4.33 2.29 -7.76
C PHE A 51 4.83 2.83 -6.43
#